data_AF-U3B4Z0-F1
#
_entry.id   AF-U3B4Z0-F1
#
_cell.length_a   1.000
_cell.length_b   1.000
_cell.length_c   1.000
_cell.angle_alpha   90.00
_cell.angle_beta   90.00
_cell.angle_gamma   90.00
#
_symmetry.space_group_name_H-M   'P 1'
#
loop_
_entity.id
_entity.type
_entity.pdbx_description
1 polymer ?
#
loop_
_entity_poly.entity_id
_entity_poly.type
_entity_poly.pdbx_seq_one_letter_code
_entity_poly.pdbx_strand_id
1 'polypeptide(L)'
;MSKVSANKLKALNRIESKIALLESWAATGVPGRPDGGGKEFYPKSVRQFNFWDLSENSICVREQNPNCARSANDTLNQYPHLRAHIETLIVAIRQRAEGGATKLEKIKALKERLAIYQEYSSVLERQLVILRLQSSEQEAAFRSEISRLQNILAEEKSLFFLLKKENGNLERRISELTATLKKVAPLRDISDE
;
A
#
# COMPACT_ATOMS: atom_id res chain seq x y z
N MET A 1 32.08 -32.07 -33.24
CA MET A 1 31.23 -30.90 -33.59
C MET A 1 31.95 -30.04 -34.61
N SER A 2 31.32 -29.73 -35.75
CA SER A 2 31.96 -29.02 -36.88
C SER A 2 32.28 -27.56 -36.51
N LYS A 3 33.48 -27.06 -36.88
CA LYS A 3 33.90 -25.66 -36.67
C LYS A 3 32.89 -24.65 -37.25
N VAL A 4 32.13 -25.05 -38.27
CA VAL A 4 31.08 -24.25 -38.90
C VAL A 4 29.89 -24.01 -37.97
N SER A 5 29.49 -24.99 -37.15
CA SER A 5 28.37 -24.81 -36.21
C SER A 5 28.75 -23.91 -35.03
N ALA A 6 29.99 -24.00 -34.56
CA ALA A 6 30.51 -23.15 -33.48
C ALA A 6 30.59 -21.66 -33.91
N ASN A 7 30.96 -21.38 -35.15
CA ASN A 7 31.01 -20.01 -35.67
C ASN A 7 29.61 -19.40 -35.86
N LYS A 8 28.64 -20.20 -36.32
CA LYS A 8 27.24 -19.76 -36.43
C LYS A 8 26.63 -19.45 -35.05
N LEU A 9 26.87 -20.32 -34.07
CA LEU A 9 26.40 -20.10 -32.69
C LEU A 9 27.01 -18.84 -32.07
N LYS A 10 28.31 -18.61 -32.27
CA LYS A 10 28.97 -17.36 -31.83
C LYS A 10 28.39 -16.12 -32.50
N ALA A 11 28.04 -16.20 -33.79
CA ALA A 11 27.45 -15.09 -34.51
C ALA A 11 26.03 -14.77 -34.02
N LEU A 12 25.23 -15.80 -33.69
CA LEU A 12 23.91 -15.64 -33.07
C LEU A 12 24.01 -15.01 -31.68
N ASN A 13 24.90 -15.52 -30.80
CA ASN A 13 25.08 -14.96 -29.46
C ASN A 13 25.47 -13.47 -29.48
N ARG A 14 26.23 -13.03 -30.50
CA ARG A 14 26.55 -11.60 -30.70
C ARG A 14 25.32 -10.79 -31.08
N ILE A 15 24.48 -11.31 -31.97
CA ILE A 15 23.22 -10.66 -32.38
C ILE A 15 22.29 -10.56 -31.17
N GLU A 16 22.13 -11.64 -30.41
CA GLU A 16 21.31 -11.67 -29.19
C GLU A 16 21.81 -10.68 -28.13
N SER A 17 23.13 -10.60 -27.91
CA SER A 17 23.70 -9.63 -26.97
C SER A 17 23.37 -8.18 -27.35
N LYS A 18 23.44 -7.85 -28.64
CA LYS A 18 23.05 -6.53 -29.14
C LYS A 18 21.55 -6.27 -29.03
N ILE A 19 20.73 -7.29 -29.28
CA ILE A 19 19.27 -7.20 -29.12
C ILE A 19 18.94 -6.91 -27.67
N ALA A 20 19.50 -7.66 -26.71
CA ALA A 20 19.28 -7.45 -25.28
C ALA A 20 19.66 -6.02 -24.85
N LEU A 21 20.77 -5.50 -25.38
CA LEU A 21 21.17 -4.11 -25.13
C LEU A 21 20.13 -3.12 -25.69
N LEU A 22 19.67 -3.30 -26.93
CA LEU A 22 18.63 -2.45 -27.53
C LEU A 22 17.29 -2.56 -26.80
N GLU A 23 16.90 -3.74 -26.34
CA GLU A 23 15.69 -3.95 -25.54
C GLU A 23 15.77 -3.15 -24.24
N SER A 24 16.91 -3.21 -23.55
CA SER A 24 17.13 -2.43 -22.34
C SER A 24 16.99 -0.93 -22.62
N TRP A 25 17.57 -0.43 -23.71
CA TRP A 25 17.53 0.99 -24.08
C TRP A 25 16.17 1.42 -24.65
N ALA A 26 15.41 0.51 -25.26
CA ALA A 26 14.04 0.76 -25.65
C ALA A 26 13.14 0.92 -24.41
N ALA A 27 13.39 0.14 -23.35
CA ALA A 27 12.62 0.16 -22.11
C ALA A 27 12.97 1.34 -21.18
N THR A 28 14.25 1.67 -21.03
CA THR A 28 14.74 2.70 -20.08
C THR A 28 15.12 4.02 -20.76
N GLY A 29 15.35 4.00 -22.07
CA GLY A 29 15.92 5.12 -22.82
C GLY A 29 17.43 4.99 -22.96
N VAL A 30 17.97 5.61 -24.01
CA VAL A 30 19.42 5.61 -24.27
C VAL A 30 20.13 6.42 -23.18
N PRO A 31 21.10 5.83 -22.46
CA PRO A 31 21.80 6.52 -21.37
C PRO A 31 22.63 7.71 -21.88
N GLY A 32 22.88 8.66 -20.98
CA GLY A 32 23.81 9.76 -21.23
C GLY A 32 25.27 9.30 -21.14
N ARG A 33 26.15 9.94 -21.90
CA ARG A 33 27.59 9.69 -21.82
C ARG A 33 28.18 10.34 -20.56
N PRO A 34 29.15 9.69 -19.88
CA PRO A 34 29.80 10.24 -18.70
C PRO A 34 30.61 11.52 -18.97
N ASP A 35 31.07 11.71 -20.20
CA ASP A 35 31.85 12.87 -20.65
C ASP A 35 30.99 14.12 -20.94
N GLY A 36 29.67 14.02 -20.78
CA GLY A 36 28.74 15.11 -21.09
C GLY A 36 28.48 15.30 -22.59
N GLY A 37 29.02 14.42 -23.45
CA GLY A 37 28.88 14.48 -24.91
C GLY A 37 27.49 14.13 -25.47
N GLY A 38 26.44 14.15 -24.64
CA GLY A 38 25.08 13.80 -25.02
C GLY A 38 24.72 12.34 -24.72
N LYS A 39 23.91 11.71 -25.57
CA LYS A 39 23.47 10.31 -25.41
C LYS A 39 24.48 9.32 -25.98
N GLU A 40 24.46 8.10 -25.46
CA GLU A 40 25.20 6.98 -26.03
C GLU A 40 24.81 6.74 -27.49
N PHE A 41 25.78 6.27 -28.29
CA PHE A 41 25.51 5.93 -29.68
C PHE A 41 24.63 4.67 -29.77
N TYR A 42 23.61 4.70 -30.62
CA TYR A 42 22.78 3.54 -30.93
C TYR A 42 22.51 3.47 -32.45
N PRO A 43 22.33 2.27 -33.02
CA PRO A 43 22.07 2.10 -34.44
C PRO A 43 20.69 2.67 -34.82
N LYS A 44 20.64 3.43 -35.91
CA LYS A 44 19.41 3.98 -36.51
C LYS A 44 18.88 3.17 -37.69
N SER A 45 19.60 2.11 -38.08
CA SER A 45 19.22 1.18 -39.14
C SER A 45 19.81 -0.21 -38.89
N VAL A 46 19.23 -1.24 -39.51
CA VAL A 46 19.75 -2.63 -39.46
C VAL A 46 21.19 -2.71 -39.98
N ARG A 47 21.52 -1.91 -40.99
CA ARG A 47 22.90 -1.83 -41.50
C ARG A 47 23.85 -1.36 -40.41
N GLN A 48 23.52 -0.29 -39.69
CA GLN A 48 24.33 0.19 -38.57
C GLN A 48 24.41 -0.85 -37.44
N PHE A 49 23.31 -1.54 -37.13
CA PHE A 49 23.29 -2.61 -36.14
C PHE A 49 24.32 -3.72 -36.43
N ASN A 50 24.45 -4.11 -37.71
CA ASN A 50 25.43 -5.11 -38.12
C ASN A 50 26.87 -4.65 -37.87
N PHE A 51 27.19 -3.39 -38.16
CA PHE A 51 28.52 -2.81 -37.94
C PHE A 51 28.78 -2.32 -36.51
N TRP A 52 27.75 -2.31 -35.66
CA TRP A 52 27.87 -1.82 -34.30
C TRP A 52 28.73 -2.76 -33.45
N ASP A 53 29.84 -2.24 -32.94
CA ASP A 53 30.80 -2.94 -32.08
C ASP A 53 31.07 -2.15 -30.78
N LEU A 54 30.18 -1.21 -30.46
CA LEU A 54 30.28 -0.30 -29.33
C LEU A 54 31.52 0.61 -29.32
N SER A 55 32.33 0.65 -30.40
CA SER A 55 33.52 1.50 -30.45
C SER A 55 33.22 2.99 -30.26
N GLU A 56 32.05 3.44 -30.72
CA GLU A 56 31.53 4.81 -30.58
C GLU A 56 30.91 5.09 -29.19
N ASN A 57 30.73 4.06 -28.36
CA ASN A 57 30.13 4.17 -27.02
C ASN A 57 31.20 4.39 -25.93
N SER A 58 30.78 4.89 -24.77
CA SER A 58 31.67 5.07 -23.63
C SER A 58 32.29 3.75 -23.15
N ILE A 59 33.43 3.86 -22.46
CA ILE A 59 34.17 2.71 -21.91
C ILE A 59 33.25 1.87 -21.02
N CYS A 60 32.43 2.50 -20.16
CA CYS A 60 31.51 1.81 -19.26
C CYS A 60 30.52 0.91 -20.01
N VAL A 61 29.96 1.38 -21.13
CA VAL A 61 29.02 0.59 -21.94
C VAL A 61 29.72 -0.58 -22.62
N ARG A 62 30.96 -0.38 -23.08
CA ARG A 62 31.78 -1.45 -23.70
C ARG A 62 32.12 -2.55 -22.70
N GLU A 63 32.52 -2.17 -21.48
CA GLU A 63 32.89 -3.12 -20.43
C GLU A 63 31.70 -3.95 -19.95
N GLN A 64 30.50 -3.36 -19.91
CA GLN A 64 29.27 -4.07 -19.55
C GLN A 64 28.78 -5.01 -20.67
N ASN A 65 29.18 -4.78 -21.92
CA ASN A 65 28.69 -5.50 -23.09
C ASN A 65 29.84 -6.03 -23.98
N PRO A 66 30.78 -6.84 -23.44
CA PRO A 66 32.00 -7.23 -24.16
C PRO A 66 31.74 -8.15 -25.37
N ASN A 67 30.55 -8.77 -25.43
CA ASN A 67 30.16 -9.68 -26.51
C ASN A 67 29.56 -8.97 -27.72
N CYS A 68 29.39 -7.65 -27.68
CA CYS A 68 28.91 -6.87 -28.81
C CYS A 68 30.03 -6.65 -29.83
N ALA A 69 30.01 -7.43 -30.91
CA ALA A 69 30.95 -7.31 -32.01
C ALA A 69 30.22 -7.23 -33.36
N ARG A 70 30.92 -6.78 -34.40
CA ARG A 70 30.37 -6.71 -35.77
C ARG A 70 29.83 -8.07 -36.22
N SER A 71 28.70 -8.03 -36.91
CA SER A 71 28.02 -9.18 -37.48
C SER A 71 27.95 -9.02 -39.00
N ALA A 72 28.14 -10.12 -39.74
CA ALA A 72 27.98 -10.10 -41.19
C ALA A 72 26.49 -9.96 -41.55
N ASN A 73 26.20 -9.21 -42.62
CA ASN A 73 24.82 -8.97 -43.07
C ASN A 73 24.10 -10.28 -43.44
N ASP A 74 24.82 -11.22 -44.05
CA ASP A 74 24.31 -12.53 -44.44
C ASP A 74 23.83 -13.37 -43.26
N THR A 75 24.42 -13.17 -42.07
CA THR A 75 23.99 -13.88 -40.86
C THR A 75 22.60 -13.44 -40.44
N LEU A 76 22.29 -12.13 -40.46
CA LEU A 76 20.97 -11.65 -40.05
C LEU A 76 19.91 -11.89 -41.13
N ASN A 77 20.29 -11.91 -42.40
CA ASN A 77 19.37 -12.23 -43.50
C ASN A 77 18.79 -13.66 -43.41
N GLN A 78 19.50 -14.58 -42.75
CA GLN A 78 19.01 -15.94 -42.49
C GLN A 78 17.92 -16.00 -41.41
N TYR A 79 17.70 -14.92 -40.65
CA TYR A 79 16.74 -14.84 -39.55
C TYR A 79 15.81 -13.61 -39.69
N PRO A 80 14.79 -13.66 -40.57
CA PRO A 80 13.89 -12.51 -40.83
C PRO A 80 13.15 -12.01 -39.59
N HIS A 81 12.81 -12.90 -38.65
CA HIS A 81 12.15 -12.53 -37.40
C HIS A 81 13.02 -11.66 -36.50
N LEU A 82 14.32 -11.96 -36.38
CA LEU A 82 15.27 -11.13 -35.63
C LEU A 82 15.44 -9.77 -36.28
N ARG A 83 15.47 -9.72 -37.62
CA ARG A 83 15.55 -8.46 -38.36
C ARG A 83 14.34 -7.55 -38.11
N ALA A 84 13.13 -8.10 -38.20
CA ALA A 84 11.91 -7.35 -37.91
C ALA A 84 11.87 -6.86 -36.44
N HIS A 85 12.34 -7.69 -35.50
CA HIS A 85 12.45 -7.32 -34.09
C HIS A 85 13.41 -6.14 -33.89
N ILE A 86 14.60 -6.19 -34.51
CA ILE A 86 15.59 -5.10 -34.46
C ILE A 86 15.02 -3.80 -35.06
N GLU A 87 14.33 -3.87 -36.20
CA GLU A 87 13.68 -2.70 -36.81
C GLU A 87 12.65 -2.08 -35.85
N THR A 88 11.85 -2.91 -35.19
CA THR A 88 10.88 -2.48 -34.17
C THR A 88 11.56 -1.80 -32.98
N LEU A 89 12.65 -2.37 -32.47
CA LEU A 89 13.42 -1.79 -31.36
C LEU A 89 14.05 -0.44 -31.74
N ILE A 90 14.62 -0.32 -32.94
CA ILE A 90 15.19 0.94 -33.44
C ILE A 90 14.12 2.03 -33.54
N VAL A 91 12.93 1.69 -34.03
CA VAL A 91 11.80 2.62 -34.09
C VAL A 91 11.36 3.01 -32.68
N ALA A 92 11.23 2.07 -31.75
CA ALA A 92 10.85 2.35 -30.36
C ALA A 92 11.85 3.28 -29.66
N ILE A 93 13.15 3.04 -29.82
CA ILE A 93 14.20 3.90 -29.27
C ILE A 93 14.15 5.29 -29.92
N ARG A 94 13.92 5.39 -31.23
CA ARG A 94 13.78 6.66 -31.95
C ARG A 94 12.55 7.43 -31.46
N GLN A 95 11.40 6.78 -31.39
CA GLN A 95 10.16 7.37 -30.86
C GLN A 95 10.33 7.82 -29.42
N ARG A 96 11.12 7.14 -28.60
CA ARG A 96 11.44 7.59 -27.23
C ARG A 96 12.48 8.70 -27.19
N ALA A 97 13.43 8.72 -28.14
CA ALA A 97 14.45 9.75 -28.26
C ALA A 97 13.88 11.07 -28.81
N GLU A 98 12.92 10.99 -29.74
CA GLU A 98 12.18 12.09 -30.35
C GLU A 98 10.94 12.46 -29.53
N GLY A 99 10.27 11.46 -28.95
CA GLY A 99 9.09 11.55 -28.08
C GLY A 99 9.43 11.24 -26.62
N GLY A 100 10.41 11.95 -26.07
CA GLY A 100 10.37 12.19 -24.63
C GLY A 100 9.09 12.96 -24.38
N ALA A 101 8.13 12.40 -23.62
CA ALA A 101 6.82 13.03 -23.35
C ALA A 101 7.01 14.54 -23.24
N THR A 102 6.40 15.28 -24.16
CA THR A 102 6.63 16.71 -24.28
C THR A 102 6.38 17.33 -22.91
N LYS A 103 7.06 18.43 -22.57
CA LYS A 103 6.82 19.13 -21.30
C LYS A 103 5.30 19.33 -21.06
N LEU A 104 4.54 19.54 -22.15
CA LEU A 104 3.09 19.62 -22.18
C LEU A 104 2.37 18.34 -21.72
N GLU A 105 2.76 17.16 -22.23
CA GLU A 105 2.16 15.87 -21.85
C GLU A 105 2.48 15.50 -20.40
N LYS A 106 3.70 15.78 -19.93
CA LYS A 106 4.06 15.60 -18.51
C LYS A 106 3.25 16.53 -17.61
N ILE A 107 3.06 17.79 -18.01
CA ILE A 107 2.21 18.74 -17.28
C ILE A 107 0.76 18.26 -17.27
N LYS A 108 0.25 17.73 -18.38
CA LYS A 108 -1.12 17.20 -18.45
C LYS A 108 -1.32 16.01 -17.51
N ALA A 109 -0.42 15.03 -17.55
CA ALA A 109 -0.48 13.88 -16.66
C ALA A 109 -0.36 14.28 -15.17
N LEU A 110 0.50 15.26 -14.84
CA LEU A 110 0.61 15.78 -13.48
C LEU A 110 -0.67 16.52 -13.04
N LYS A 111 -1.31 17.28 -13.94
CA LYS A 111 -2.59 17.96 -13.64
C LYS A 111 -3.72 16.96 -13.40
N GLU A 112 -3.83 15.93 -14.23
CA GLU A 112 -4.82 14.86 -14.05
C GLU A 112 -4.60 14.15 -12.71
N ARG A 113 -3.35 13.83 -12.37
CA ARG A 113 -3.01 13.22 -11.09
C ARG A 113 -3.29 14.14 -9.89
N LEU A 114 -3.02 15.43 -10.03
CA LEU A 114 -3.32 16.43 -9.01
C LEU A 114 -4.84 16.56 -8.79
N ALA A 115 -5.64 16.54 -9.84
CA ALA A 115 -7.10 16.55 -9.73
C ALA A 115 -7.64 15.34 -8.96
N ILE A 116 -7.11 14.14 -9.26
CA ILE A 116 -7.46 12.92 -8.52
C ILE A 116 -7.13 13.05 -7.04
N TYR A 117 -5.93 13.55 -6.70
CA TYR A 117 -5.54 13.74 -5.30
C TYR A 117 -6.38 14.79 -4.58
N GLN A 118 -6.80 15.86 -5.26
CA GLN A 118 -7.69 16.86 -4.70
C GLN A 118 -9.07 16.28 -4.39
N GLU A 119 -9.64 15.51 -5.31
CA GLU A 119 -10.92 14.83 -5.10
C GLU A 119 -10.83 13.83 -3.94
N TYR A 120 -9.76 13.03 -3.89
CA TYR A 120 -9.50 12.11 -2.80
C TYR A 120 -9.38 12.83 -1.44
N SER A 121 -8.64 13.94 -1.37
CA SER A 121 -8.55 14.77 -0.16
C SER A 121 -9.91 15.27 0.29
N SER A 122 -10.74 15.75 -0.65
CA SER A 122 -12.10 16.23 -0.36
C SER A 122 -13.02 15.11 0.18
N VAL A 123 -12.87 13.88 -0.30
CA VAL A 123 -13.60 12.73 0.25
C VAL A 123 -13.15 12.44 1.69
N LEU A 124 -11.84 12.41 1.95
CA LEU A 124 -11.29 12.15 3.28
C LEU A 124 -11.69 13.24 4.29
N GLU A 125 -11.68 14.51 3.89
CA GLU A 125 -12.13 15.62 4.72
C GLU A 125 -13.60 15.47 5.13
N ARG A 126 -14.47 15.10 4.18
CA ARG A 126 -15.89 14.83 4.46
C ARG A 126 -16.07 13.65 5.42
N GLN A 127 -15.34 12.56 5.23
CA GLN A 127 -15.38 11.41 6.13
C GLN A 127 -14.90 11.77 7.54
N LEU A 128 -13.87 12.59 7.65
CA LEU A 128 -13.33 13.04 8.93
C LEU A 128 -14.34 13.91 9.70
N VAL A 129 -15.10 14.76 9.02
CA VAL A 129 -16.20 15.53 9.64
C VAL A 129 -17.28 14.60 10.19
N ILE A 130 -17.69 13.59 9.41
CA ILE A 130 -18.70 12.61 9.84
C ILE A 130 -18.23 11.85 11.09
N LEU A 131 -16.98 11.37 11.10
CA LEU A 131 -16.41 10.64 12.24
C LEU A 131 -16.35 11.52 13.50
N ARG A 132 -16.00 12.80 13.36
CA ARG A 132 -16.00 13.75 14.49
C ARG A 132 -17.41 13.96 15.05
N LEU A 133 -18.41 14.09 14.19
CA LEU A 133 -19.80 14.23 14.62
C LEU A 133 -20.27 12.99 15.38
N GLN A 134 -20.04 11.80 14.82
CA GLN A 134 -20.40 10.53 15.47
C GLN A 134 -19.70 10.36 16.82
N SER A 135 -18.41 10.70 16.92
CA SER A 135 -17.67 10.67 18.17
C SER A 135 -18.30 11.60 19.22
N SER A 136 -18.65 12.82 18.82
CA SER A 136 -19.30 13.78 19.72
C SER A 136 -20.67 13.30 20.19
N GLU A 137 -21.47 12.69 19.32
CA GLU A 137 -22.78 12.14 19.67
C GLU A 137 -22.64 10.96 20.65
N GLN A 138 -21.69 10.07 20.41
CA GLN A 138 -21.39 8.95 21.30
C GLN A 138 -20.92 9.44 22.68
N GLU A 139 -20.03 10.43 22.73
CA GLU A 139 -19.58 11.03 23.99
C GLU A 139 -20.75 11.64 24.77
N ALA A 140 -21.66 12.36 24.10
CA ALA A 140 -22.83 12.92 24.74
C ALA A 140 -23.76 11.82 25.29
N ALA A 141 -23.99 10.76 24.52
CA ALA A 141 -24.78 9.61 24.94
C ALA A 141 -24.16 8.92 26.17
N PHE A 142 -22.85 8.64 26.16
CA PHE A 142 -22.16 8.05 27.30
C PHE A 142 -22.19 8.93 28.54
N ARG A 143 -22.01 10.25 28.39
CA ARG A 143 -22.13 11.19 29.52
C ARG A 143 -23.54 11.14 30.13
N SER A 144 -24.58 11.12 29.29
CA SER A 144 -25.96 11.04 29.76
C SER A 144 -26.24 9.74 30.52
N GLU A 145 -25.72 8.60 30.02
CA GLU A 145 -25.91 7.30 30.65
C GLU A 145 -25.13 7.19 31.97
N ILE A 146 -23.91 7.73 32.02
CA ILE A 146 -23.13 7.83 33.27
C ILE A 146 -23.92 8.62 34.32
N SER A 147 -24.47 9.79 33.96
CA SER A 147 -25.29 10.58 34.88
C SER A 147 -26.55 9.83 35.32
N ARG A 148 -27.22 9.11 34.42
CA ARG A 148 -28.39 8.28 34.74
C ARG A 148 -28.03 7.18 35.76
N LEU A 149 -26.96 6.44 35.51
CA LEU A 149 -26.49 5.37 36.39
C LEU A 149 -26.05 5.90 37.75
N GLN A 150 -25.43 7.08 37.81
CA GLN A 150 -25.07 7.73 39.08
C GLN A 150 -26.31 8.08 39.91
N ASN A 151 -27.38 8.58 39.28
CA ASN A 151 -28.63 8.87 39.97
C ASN A 151 -29.28 7.59 40.52
N ILE A 152 -29.38 6.54 39.69
CA ILE A 152 -29.91 5.23 40.11
C ILE A 152 -29.10 4.69 41.30
N LEU A 153 -27.78 4.73 41.23
CA LEU A 153 -26.90 4.28 42.32
C LEU A 153 -27.13 5.08 43.60
N ALA A 154 -27.37 6.39 43.50
CA ALA A 154 -27.67 7.23 44.66
C ALA A 154 -29.02 6.87 45.30
N GLU A 155 -30.05 6.63 44.48
CA GLU A 155 -31.38 6.20 44.91
C GLU A 155 -31.34 4.82 45.58
N GLU A 156 -30.67 3.84 44.95
CA GLU A 156 -30.50 2.50 45.51
C GLU A 156 -29.78 2.52 46.85
N LYS A 157 -28.71 3.32 46.98
CA LYS A 157 -28.01 3.50 48.26
C LYS A 157 -28.95 4.06 49.33
N SER A 158 -29.77 5.05 48.99
CA SER A 158 -30.74 5.63 49.92
C SER A 158 -31.77 4.59 50.38
N LEU A 159 -32.34 3.84 49.44
CA LEU A 159 -33.29 2.76 49.73
C LEU A 159 -32.66 1.68 50.60
N PHE A 160 -31.42 1.29 50.31
CA PHE A 160 -30.68 0.33 51.12
C PHE A 160 -30.52 0.80 52.57
N PHE A 161 -30.17 2.07 52.79
CA PHE A 161 -30.08 2.63 54.14
C PHE A 161 -31.43 2.63 54.86
N LEU A 162 -32.52 2.96 54.17
CA LEU A 162 -33.87 2.93 54.73
C LEU A 162 -34.28 1.52 55.15
N LEU A 163 -34.14 0.54 54.24
CA LEU A 163 -34.45 -0.87 54.51
C LEU A 163 -33.59 -1.43 55.64
N LYS A 164 -32.29 -1.10 55.68
CA LYS A 164 -31.40 -1.52 56.77
C LYS A 164 -31.86 -0.97 58.12
N LYS A 165 -32.31 0.29 58.16
CA LYS A 165 -32.84 0.92 59.38
C LYS A 165 -34.15 0.27 59.83
N GLU A 166 -35.06 0.02 58.89
CA GLU A 166 -36.35 -0.63 59.17
C GLU A 166 -36.15 -2.06 59.68
N ASN A 167 -35.28 -2.83 59.05
CA ASN A 167 -34.95 -4.18 59.49
C ASN A 167 -34.41 -4.19 60.93
N GLY A 168 -33.49 -3.27 61.27
CA GLY A 168 -32.99 -3.13 62.64
C GLY A 168 -34.05 -2.67 63.65
N ASN A 169 -35.09 -1.94 63.22
CA ASN A 169 -36.23 -1.60 64.08
C ASN A 169 -37.14 -2.81 64.32
N LEU A 170 -37.39 -3.61 63.27
CA LEU A 170 -38.19 -4.83 63.35
C LEU A 170 -37.51 -5.88 64.24
N GLU A 171 -36.20 -6.08 64.11
CA GLU A 171 -35.42 -6.96 64.98
C GLU A 171 -35.54 -6.56 66.47
N ARG A 172 -35.48 -5.25 66.76
CA ARG A 172 -35.72 -4.72 68.12
C ARG A 172 -37.13 -5.01 68.60
N ARG A 173 -38.15 -4.74 67.79
CA ARG A 173 -39.56 -5.01 68.11
C ARG A 173 -39.82 -6.50 68.37
N ILE A 174 -39.26 -7.37 67.54
CA ILE A 174 -39.33 -8.83 67.71
C ILE A 174 -38.70 -9.24 69.04
N SER A 175 -37.52 -8.69 69.37
CA SER A 175 -36.83 -8.97 70.63
C SER A 175 -37.65 -8.52 71.85
N GLU A 176 -38.22 -7.32 71.80
CA GLU A 176 -39.12 -6.79 72.85
C GLU A 176 -40.36 -7.68 73.02
N LEU A 177 -41.04 -8.01 71.92
CA LEU A 177 -42.23 -8.87 71.95
C LEU A 177 -41.90 -10.27 72.48
N THR A 178 -40.77 -10.84 72.07
CA THR A 178 -40.28 -12.13 72.56
C THR A 178 -39.99 -12.07 74.07
N ALA A 179 -39.39 -10.98 74.54
CA ALA A 179 -39.15 -10.76 75.97
C ALA A 179 -40.46 -10.60 76.74
N THR A 180 -41.46 -9.90 76.21
CA THR A 180 -42.79 -9.82 76.83
C THR A 180 -43.47 -11.19 76.85
N LEU A 181 -43.45 -11.94 75.76
CA LEU A 181 -44.01 -13.30 75.69
C LEU A 181 -43.40 -14.21 76.74
N LYS A 182 -42.07 -14.17 76.92
CA LYS A 182 -41.38 -14.92 77.99
C LYS A 182 -41.85 -14.54 79.39
N LYS A 183 -42.20 -13.28 79.63
CA LYS A 183 -42.72 -12.82 80.94
C LYS A 183 -44.18 -13.24 81.18
N VAL A 184 -44.98 -13.33 80.12
CA VAL A 184 -46.41 -13.70 80.22
C VAL A 184 -46.63 -15.22 80.12
N ALA A 185 -45.71 -15.97 79.50
CA ALA A 185 -45.79 -17.43 79.38
C ALA A 185 -46.07 -18.18 80.71
N PRO A 186 -45.47 -17.81 81.87
CA PRO A 186 -45.76 -18.47 83.14
C PRO A 186 -47.19 -18.27 83.66
N LEU A 187 -47.91 -17.24 83.17
CA LEU A 187 -49.29 -16.95 83.57
C LEU A 187 -50.31 -17.78 82.77
N ARG A 188 -49.88 -18.34 81.63
CA ARG A 188 -50.74 -19.13 80.75
C ARG A 188 -50.95 -20.55 81.28
N ASP A 189 -49.93 -21.13 81.92
CA ASP A 189 -50.01 -22.45 82.57
C ASP A 189 -50.86 -22.46 83.85
N ILE A 190 -51.21 -21.28 84.40
CA ILE A 190 -52.03 -21.14 85.62
C ILE A 190 -53.53 -21.06 85.27
N SER A 191 -53.88 -20.97 83.97
CA SER A 191 -55.27 -20.79 83.51
C SER A 191 -55.99 -22.09 83.14
N ASP A 192 -55.28 -23.21 83.07
CA ASP A 192 -55.78 -24.53 82.63
C ASP A 192 -55.91 -25.56 83.78
N GLU A 193 -55.94 -25.13 85.06
CA GLU A 193 -56.36 -25.94 86.23
C GLU A 193 -57.47 -25.26 87.05
#